data_AF-A0A9P7V9H3-F1
#
_entry.id   AF-A0A9P7V9H3-F1
#
_cell.length_a   1.000
_cell.length_b   1.000
_cell.length_c   1.000
_cell.angle_alpha   90.00
_cell.angle_beta   90.00
_cell.angle_gamma   90.00
#
_symmetry.space_group_name_H-M   'P 1'
#
loop_
_entity.id
_entity.type
_entity.pdbx_description
1 polymer ?
#
loop_
_entity_poly.entity_id
_entity_poly.type
_entity_poly.pdbx_seq_one_letter_code
_entity_poly.pdbx_strand_id
1 'polypeptide(L)'
;MLQGVELLDAMTKLQSPLQTNTWNNFLQVVLDMRNERLQGQRWRDEYLSNKKEIEAIRNPIKRLSQKKQTNGEERVKMSHYTPNQQHKLIKKQTKRSIVEASWLTGKYLRQLQQQGLIPIPSKLDYTKEAYLGSLLPFESRTDSTPKSITYKTIKEAYDLDYIDGVIKPGLEYDINYHFYLKHLRLIVNEKGPYEVKIKEVSSAPIPFPYLKLPFPDSTKSRQISMDVARLIKHLRILKVWKSAVGDEKVPENKYPDGSYGVKGSKGFYLTERMFPYSYYKKWAKWEGEWESMIEEYEANSKTTAEPTATKSNSESRVKEWLEFINIATNELESEWQQLRMTHVNPDQLKQEQAAYQQQMMYHYDDMVEKYNSIVDQIHRQQIWKHSELVNRKNRVQRSLLSYLERDDNVPPSKRQGLPENGRIQLGKTLADILADNEYHSFKMGQKFKRELNFKEMDKFIRI
;
A
#
# COMPACT_ATOMS: atom_id res chain seq x y z
N MET A 1 34.67 11.26 -18.38
CA MET A 1 35.59 12.08 -17.57
C MET A 1 36.82 12.53 -18.35
N LEU A 2 37.27 11.82 -19.40
CA LEU A 2 38.44 12.19 -20.21
C LEU A 2 38.19 13.36 -21.20
N GLN A 3 37.00 13.44 -21.82
CA GLN A 3 36.67 14.45 -22.84
C GLN A 3 36.76 15.93 -22.39
N GLY A 4 36.52 16.20 -21.10
CA GLY A 4 36.61 17.56 -20.57
C GLY A 4 38.05 18.05 -20.41
N VAL A 5 38.99 17.11 -20.26
CA VAL A 5 40.43 17.39 -20.11
C VAL A 5 41.05 17.69 -21.48
N GLU A 6 40.64 16.97 -22.52
CA GLU A 6 41.11 17.19 -23.90
C GLU A 6 40.71 18.57 -24.44
N LEU A 7 39.49 19.03 -24.13
CA LEU A 7 39.02 20.36 -24.53
C LEU A 7 39.76 21.47 -23.78
N LEU A 8 40.05 21.27 -22.49
CA LEU A 8 40.86 22.18 -21.68
C LEU A 8 42.30 22.27 -22.20
N ASP A 9 42.89 21.15 -22.56
CA ASP A 9 44.23 21.07 -23.17
C ASP A 9 44.29 21.71 -24.56
N ALA A 10 43.21 21.62 -25.33
CA ALA A 10 43.10 22.28 -26.63
C ALA A 10 42.90 23.82 -26.47
N MET A 11 42.17 24.25 -25.43
CA MET A 11 42.01 25.67 -25.09
C MET A 11 43.29 26.33 -24.55
N THR A 12 44.10 25.62 -23.76
CA THR A 12 45.37 26.16 -23.26
C THR A 12 46.40 26.33 -24.38
N LYS A 13 46.40 25.43 -25.38
CA LYS A 13 47.26 25.52 -26.57
C LYS A 13 46.89 26.67 -27.53
N LEU A 14 45.69 27.24 -27.41
CA LEU A 14 45.24 28.40 -28.19
C LEU A 14 45.82 29.75 -27.67
N GLN A 15 46.40 29.78 -26.47
CA GLN A 15 46.96 31.01 -25.89
C GLN A 15 48.22 31.53 -26.62
N SER A 16 48.74 30.80 -27.61
CA SER A 16 49.87 31.18 -28.46
C SER A 16 49.35 31.63 -29.85
N PRO A 17 49.22 32.93 -30.14
CA PRO A 17 48.25 33.45 -31.11
C PRO A 17 48.67 33.46 -32.60
N LEU A 18 49.66 32.68 -33.03
CA LEU A 18 50.28 32.88 -34.36
C LEU A 18 50.24 31.68 -35.33
N GLN A 19 49.50 30.61 -35.03
CA GLN A 19 49.42 29.44 -35.93
C GLN A 19 47.98 29.06 -36.25
N THR A 20 47.55 29.26 -37.50
CA THR A 20 46.24 28.83 -38.04
C THR A 20 45.96 27.34 -37.81
N ASN A 21 47.00 26.51 -37.71
CA ASN A 21 46.87 25.08 -37.43
C ASN A 21 46.37 24.76 -36.01
N THR A 22 46.65 25.60 -35.00
CA THR A 22 46.16 25.34 -33.64
C THR A 22 44.66 25.60 -33.52
N TRP A 23 44.16 26.61 -34.23
CA TRP A 23 42.73 26.91 -34.37
C TRP A 23 41.97 25.81 -35.10
N ASN A 24 42.52 25.30 -36.21
CA ASN A 24 41.90 24.19 -36.95
C ASN A 24 41.81 22.92 -36.10
N ASN A 25 42.86 22.60 -35.33
CA ASN A 25 42.87 21.45 -34.44
C ASN A 25 41.85 21.60 -33.30
N PHE A 26 41.72 22.80 -32.72
CA PHE A 26 40.69 23.07 -31.71
C PHE A 26 39.29 22.93 -32.27
N LEU A 27 39.03 23.49 -33.46
CA LEU A 27 37.74 23.37 -34.14
C LEU A 27 37.39 21.91 -34.45
N GLN A 28 38.36 21.09 -34.85
CA GLN A 28 38.17 19.65 -35.03
C GLN A 28 37.76 18.96 -33.73
N VAL A 29 38.47 19.20 -32.62
CA VAL A 29 38.11 18.61 -31.31
C VAL A 29 36.69 19.00 -30.89
N VAL A 30 36.30 20.26 -31.10
CA VAL A 30 34.93 20.73 -30.80
C VAL A 30 33.89 20.05 -31.71
N LEU A 31 34.18 19.90 -33.00
CA LEU A 31 33.30 19.24 -33.95
C LEU A 31 33.14 17.74 -33.64
N ASP A 32 34.22 17.06 -33.29
CA ASP A 32 34.20 15.64 -32.95
C ASP A 32 33.39 15.40 -31.66
N MET A 33 33.60 16.23 -30.63
CA MET A 33 32.79 16.18 -29.41
C MET A 33 31.31 16.48 -29.66
N ARG A 34 31.01 17.41 -30.57
CA ARG A 34 29.63 17.72 -30.98
C ARG A 34 29.00 16.53 -31.70
N ASN A 35 29.74 15.89 -32.60
CA ASN A 35 29.26 14.74 -33.37
C ASN A 35 29.05 13.50 -32.50
N GLU A 36 29.94 13.22 -31.56
CA GLU A 36 29.76 12.13 -30.58
C GLU A 36 28.53 12.35 -29.70
N ARG A 37 28.29 13.59 -29.24
CA ARG A 37 27.07 13.92 -28.48
C ARG A 37 25.82 13.73 -29.31
N LEU A 38 25.85 14.15 -30.59
CA LEU A 38 24.73 14.01 -31.51
C LEU A 38 24.45 12.53 -31.83
N GLN A 39 25.48 11.70 -32.02
CA GLN A 39 25.32 10.25 -32.17
C GLN A 39 24.75 9.62 -30.89
N GLY A 40 25.24 10.01 -29.71
CA GLY A 40 24.71 9.54 -28.43
C GLY A 40 23.24 9.92 -28.22
N GLN A 41 22.79 11.06 -28.73
CA GLN A 41 21.38 11.45 -28.75
C GLN A 41 20.58 10.59 -29.73
N ARG A 42 21.07 10.39 -30.96
CA ARG A 42 20.43 9.52 -31.95
C ARG A 42 20.26 8.08 -31.45
N TRP A 43 21.28 7.50 -30.81
CA TRP A 43 21.18 6.17 -30.20
C TRP A 43 20.18 6.10 -29.05
N ARG A 44 20.02 7.18 -28.26
CA ARG A 44 18.98 7.24 -27.23
C ARG A 44 17.60 7.30 -27.84
N ASP A 45 17.41 8.11 -28.88
CA ASP A 45 16.13 8.22 -29.58
C ASP A 45 15.74 6.89 -30.24
N GLU A 46 16.69 6.22 -30.89
CA GLU A 46 16.52 4.89 -31.47
C GLU A 46 16.24 3.81 -30.40
N TYR A 47 16.90 3.90 -29.25
CA TYR A 47 16.60 3.01 -28.12
C TYR A 47 15.21 3.27 -27.53
N LEU A 48 14.77 4.53 -27.44
CA LEU A 48 13.46 4.89 -26.91
C LEU A 48 12.33 4.51 -27.87
N SER A 49 12.53 4.64 -29.18
CA SER A 49 11.57 4.21 -30.20
C SER A 49 11.42 2.68 -30.22
N ASN A 50 12.53 1.94 -30.09
CA ASN A 50 12.57 0.48 -30.16
C ASN A 50 12.60 -0.20 -28.77
N LYS A 51 12.32 0.54 -27.70
CA LYS A 51 12.49 0.10 -26.31
C LYS A 51 11.84 -1.25 -26.01
N LYS A 52 10.63 -1.46 -26.52
CA LYS A 52 9.85 -2.69 -26.28
C LYS A 52 10.48 -3.92 -26.92
N GLU A 53 11.06 -3.77 -28.12
CA GLU A 53 11.73 -4.87 -28.83
C GLU A 53 13.08 -5.19 -28.21
N ILE A 54 13.86 -4.17 -27.88
CA ILE A 54 15.17 -4.33 -27.23
C ILE A 54 15.00 -4.96 -25.83
N GLU A 55 14.02 -4.53 -25.04
CA GLU A 55 13.71 -5.14 -23.74
C GLU A 55 13.18 -6.58 -23.86
N ALA A 56 12.47 -6.91 -24.94
CA ALA A 56 12.00 -8.27 -25.22
C ALA A 56 13.15 -9.23 -25.56
N ILE A 57 14.17 -8.76 -26.29
CA ILE A 57 15.38 -9.53 -26.62
C ILE A 57 16.27 -9.70 -25.38
N ARG A 58 16.38 -8.68 -24.53
CA ARG A 58 17.29 -8.66 -23.37
C ARG A 58 16.79 -9.47 -22.16
N ASN A 59 15.48 -9.76 -22.07
CA ASN A 59 14.88 -10.44 -20.91
C ASN A 59 13.98 -11.66 -21.28
N PRO A 60 14.51 -12.73 -21.91
CA PRO A 60 13.73 -13.95 -22.11
C PRO A 60 13.38 -14.67 -20.80
N ILE A 61 14.18 -14.46 -19.73
CA ILE A 61 14.08 -15.20 -18.45
C ILE A 61 12.90 -14.71 -17.58
N LYS A 62 12.48 -13.44 -17.69
CA LYS A 62 11.33 -12.93 -16.91
C LYS A 62 9.97 -13.46 -17.38
N ARG A 63 9.85 -13.92 -18.63
CA ARG A 63 8.62 -14.55 -19.13
C ARG A 63 8.36 -15.93 -18.51
N LEU A 64 9.40 -16.65 -18.11
CA LEU A 64 9.27 -17.96 -17.45
C LEU A 64 8.90 -17.86 -15.96
N SER A 65 9.31 -16.80 -15.27
CA SER A 65 8.96 -16.59 -13.86
C SER A 65 7.58 -15.95 -13.65
N GLN A 66 7.07 -15.18 -14.62
CA GLN A 66 5.73 -14.59 -14.56
C GLN A 66 4.61 -15.58 -14.95
N LYS A 67 4.90 -16.61 -15.75
CA LYS A 67 3.91 -17.65 -16.10
C LYS A 67 3.47 -18.53 -14.92
N LYS A 68 4.16 -18.48 -13.77
CA LYS A 68 3.73 -19.18 -12.54
C LYS A 68 2.78 -18.37 -11.65
N GLN A 69 2.48 -17.10 -11.97
CA GLN A 69 1.55 -16.27 -11.19
C GLN A 69 0.20 -16.01 -11.86
N THR A 70 -0.03 -16.54 -13.06
CA THR A 70 -1.31 -16.38 -13.78
C THR A 70 -2.10 -17.68 -13.90
N ASN A 71 -1.92 -18.66 -13.01
CA ASN A 71 -2.98 -19.63 -12.74
C ASN A 71 -3.97 -19.02 -11.75
N GLY A 72 -4.57 -17.89 -12.15
CA GLY A 72 -5.95 -17.64 -11.79
C GLY A 72 -6.76 -18.64 -12.60
N GLU A 73 -6.83 -19.89 -12.13
CA GLU A 73 -7.84 -20.84 -12.63
C GLU A 73 -9.16 -20.07 -12.69
N GLU A 74 -9.75 -19.98 -13.89
CA GLU A 74 -11.12 -19.49 -14.03
C GLU A 74 -11.95 -20.24 -13.02
N ARG A 75 -12.41 -19.51 -12.01
CA ARG A 75 -13.01 -20.11 -10.83
C ARG A 75 -14.38 -20.60 -11.23
N VAL A 76 -14.45 -21.89 -11.51
CA VAL A 76 -15.71 -22.61 -11.66
C VAL A 76 -16.45 -22.46 -10.33
N LYS A 77 -17.59 -21.78 -10.34
CA LYS A 77 -18.45 -21.64 -9.16
C LYS A 77 -18.84 -23.03 -8.67
N MET A 78 -18.96 -23.23 -7.35
CA MET A 78 -19.40 -24.50 -6.74
C MET A 78 -20.65 -25.13 -7.40
N SER A 79 -21.54 -24.30 -7.97
CA SER A 79 -22.73 -24.73 -8.70
C SER A 79 -22.47 -25.58 -9.96
N HIS A 80 -21.25 -25.56 -10.51
CA HIS A 80 -20.90 -26.29 -11.74
C HIS A 80 -20.13 -27.59 -11.46
N TYR A 81 -19.88 -27.91 -10.18
CA TYR A 81 -19.20 -29.15 -9.82
C TYR A 81 -20.18 -30.31 -9.81
N THR A 82 -19.72 -31.45 -10.32
CA THR A 82 -20.44 -32.72 -10.17
C THR A 82 -20.49 -33.14 -8.68
N PRO A 83 -21.48 -33.94 -8.25
CA PRO A 83 -21.61 -34.39 -6.86
C PRO A 83 -20.32 -35.04 -6.30
N ASN A 84 -19.61 -35.80 -7.14
CA ASN A 84 -18.34 -36.43 -6.78
C ASN A 84 -17.22 -35.42 -6.53
N GLN A 85 -17.17 -34.33 -7.30
CA GLN A 85 -16.20 -33.26 -7.08
C GLN A 85 -16.54 -32.45 -5.83
N GLN A 86 -17.83 -32.15 -5.60
CA GLN A 86 -18.30 -31.51 -4.36
C GLN A 86 -17.90 -32.34 -3.14
N HIS A 87 -18.10 -33.65 -3.16
CA HIS A 87 -17.69 -34.54 -2.06
C HIS A 87 -16.17 -34.50 -1.81
N LYS A 88 -15.34 -34.53 -2.87
CA LYS A 88 -13.88 -34.40 -2.74
C LYS A 88 -13.47 -33.05 -2.12
N LEU A 89 -14.15 -31.96 -2.50
CA LEU A 89 -13.90 -30.63 -1.96
C LEU A 89 -14.31 -30.54 -0.49
N ILE A 90 -15.49 -31.04 -0.11
CA ILE A 90 -15.93 -31.13 1.28
C ILE A 90 -14.89 -31.89 2.09
N LYS A 91 -14.50 -33.09 1.67
CA LYS A 91 -13.50 -33.91 2.38
C LYS A 91 -12.17 -33.17 2.58
N LYS A 92 -11.70 -32.42 1.58
CA LYS A 92 -10.49 -31.59 1.68
C LYS A 92 -10.65 -30.44 2.67
N GLN A 93 -11.80 -29.76 2.65
CA GLN A 93 -12.06 -28.63 3.55
C GLN A 93 -12.33 -29.08 4.99
N THR A 94 -13.01 -30.21 5.21
CA THR A 94 -13.20 -30.81 6.54
C THR A 94 -11.85 -31.15 7.18
N LYS A 95 -10.89 -31.72 6.43
CA LYS A 95 -9.53 -31.96 6.95
C LYS A 95 -8.84 -30.67 7.40
N ARG A 96 -8.98 -29.58 6.64
CA ARG A 96 -8.44 -28.27 7.03
C ARG A 96 -9.14 -27.72 8.27
N SER A 97 -10.46 -27.88 8.33
CA SER A 97 -11.28 -27.42 9.44
C SER A 97 -10.91 -28.10 10.76
N ILE A 98 -10.65 -29.41 10.76
CA ILE A 98 -10.15 -30.15 11.94
C ILE A 98 -8.80 -29.59 12.42
N VAL A 99 -7.89 -29.26 11.49
CA VAL A 99 -6.59 -28.67 11.84
C VAL A 99 -6.76 -27.28 12.45
N GLU A 100 -7.61 -26.44 11.88
CA GLU A 100 -7.90 -25.09 12.40
C GLU A 100 -8.58 -25.16 13.78
N ALA A 101 -9.55 -26.06 13.96
CA ALA A 101 -10.22 -26.30 15.25
C ALA A 101 -9.23 -26.79 16.31
N SER A 102 -8.38 -27.75 15.97
CA SER A 102 -7.34 -28.27 16.88
C SER A 102 -6.33 -27.20 17.25
N TRP A 103 -5.91 -26.37 16.29
CA TRP A 103 -4.99 -25.27 16.55
C TRP A 103 -5.58 -24.25 17.52
N LEU A 104 -6.83 -23.84 17.30
CA LEU A 104 -7.55 -22.89 18.14
C LEU A 104 -7.75 -23.43 19.56
N THR A 105 -8.20 -24.68 19.66
CA THR A 105 -8.42 -25.38 20.93
C THR A 105 -7.09 -25.54 21.69
N GLY A 106 -6.01 -25.91 21.01
CA GLY A 106 -4.68 -26.02 21.62
C GLY A 106 -4.15 -24.68 22.15
N LYS A 107 -4.42 -23.58 21.44
CA LYS A 107 -4.08 -22.23 21.92
C LYS A 107 -4.87 -21.86 23.18
N TYR A 108 -6.16 -22.16 23.20
CA TYR A 108 -7.03 -21.91 24.36
C TYR A 108 -6.61 -22.75 25.59
N LEU A 109 -6.41 -24.06 25.41
CA LEU A 109 -5.94 -24.95 26.48
C LEU A 109 -4.60 -24.50 27.07
N ARG A 110 -3.67 -24.04 26.23
CA ARG A 110 -2.39 -23.48 26.70
C ARG A 110 -2.60 -22.26 27.60
N GLN A 111 -3.56 -21.42 27.27
CA GLN A 111 -3.86 -20.29 28.12
C GLN A 111 -4.47 -20.73 29.46
N LEU A 112 -5.41 -21.67 29.46
CA LEU A 112 -5.96 -22.22 30.70
C LEU A 112 -4.85 -22.83 31.59
N GLN A 113 -3.84 -23.46 30.99
CA GLN A 113 -2.65 -23.94 31.71
C GLN A 113 -1.83 -22.80 32.30
N GLN A 114 -1.57 -21.73 31.54
CA GLN A 114 -0.82 -20.57 32.02
C GLN A 114 -1.53 -19.87 33.19
N GLN A 115 -2.86 -19.96 33.25
CA GLN A 115 -3.68 -19.43 34.34
C GLN A 115 -3.80 -20.37 35.54
N GLY A 116 -3.28 -21.60 35.42
CA GLY A 116 -3.40 -22.63 36.46
C GLY A 116 -4.79 -23.25 36.59
N LEU A 117 -5.69 -23.03 35.62
CA LEU A 117 -7.05 -23.58 35.65
C LEU A 117 -7.10 -25.05 35.25
N ILE A 118 -6.15 -25.50 34.41
CA ILE A 118 -5.97 -26.92 34.08
C ILE A 118 -4.52 -27.34 34.30
N PRO A 119 -4.27 -28.59 34.72
CA PRO A 119 -2.93 -29.08 34.96
C PRO A 119 -2.13 -29.14 33.66
N ILE A 120 -0.82 -28.88 33.73
CA ILE A 120 0.08 -29.02 32.60
C ILE A 120 0.26 -30.52 32.31
N PRO A 121 0.13 -31.00 31.05
CA PRO A 121 0.25 -32.40 30.68
C PRO A 121 1.51 -33.07 31.23
N SER A 122 2.67 -32.40 31.17
CA SER A 122 3.95 -32.91 31.68
C SER A 122 3.99 -33.14 33.20
N LYS A 123 3.03 -32.60 33.95
CA LYS A 123 2.91 -32.78 35.40
C LYS A 123 1.96 -33.90 35.79
N LEU A 124 1.33 -34.55 34.81
CA LEU A 124 0.37 -35.64 35.05
C LEU A 124 1.09 -36.99 34.97
N ASP A 125 1.03 -37.76 36.05
CA ASP A 125 1.77 -39.02 36.21
C ASP A 125 1.44 -40.08 35.15
N TYR A 126 0.26 -39.99 34.53
CA TYR A 126 -0.22 -40.95 33.53
C TYR A 126 0.11 -40.55 32.08
N THR A 127 0.74 -39.39 31.85
CA THR A 127 1.15 -38.98 30.49
C THR A 127 2.49 -39.61 30.13
N LYS A 128 2.55 -40.33 29.00
CA LYS A 128 3.79 -41.00 28.60
C LYS A 128 4.82 -39.98 28.13
N GLU A 129 6.05 -40.12 28.63
CA GLU A 129 7.17 -39.23 28.30
C GLU A 129 7.46 -39.14 26.80
N ALA A 130 7.16 -40.20 26.03
CA ALA A 130 7.31 -40.24 24.57
C ALA A 130 6.47 -39.20 23.81
N TYR A 131 5.39 -38.67 24.39
CA TYR A 131 4.53 -37.68 23.74
C TYR A 131 4.89 -36.24 24.12
N LEU A 132 5.72 -36.02 25.13
CA LEU A 132 6.13 -34.69 25.61
C LEU A 132 7.11 -33.96 24.66
N GLY A 133 7.41 -34.53 23.50
CA GLY A 133 8.50 -34.09 22.63
C GLY A 133 9.85 -34.49 23.24
N SER A 134 10.92 -34.48 22.44
CA SER A 134 12.26 -34.86 22.88
C SER A 134 12.72 -33.99 24.07
N LEU A 135 12.47 -34.47 25.28
CA LEU A 135 13.11 -33.98 26.47
C LEU A 135 14.59 -34.34 26.30
N LEU A 136 15.45 -33.32 26.14
CA LEU A 136 16.84 -33.50 26.54
C LEU A 136 16.81 -33.94 28.02
N PRO A 137 17.68 -34.87 28.46
CA PRO A 137 17.51 -35.59 29.74
C PRO A 137 17.62 -34.75 31.02
N PHE A 138 17.59 -33.41 30.93
CA PHE A 138 18.05 -32.50 31.99
C PHE A 138 17.12 -31.32 32.33
N GLU A 139 15.92 -31.21 31.75
CA GLU A 139 14.95 -30.22 32.24
C GLU A 139 14.06 -30.85 33.34
N SER A 140 14.31 -30.46 34.59
CA SER A 140 13.54 -30.83 35.78
C SER A 140 12.02 -30.69 35.56
N ARG A 141 11.25 -31.69 36.03
CA ARG A 141 9.77 -31.69 36.07
C ARG A 141 9.16 -30.47 36.79
N THR A 142 9.96 -29.67 37.51
CA THR A 142 9.50 -28.52 38.28
C THR A 142 9.32 -27.23 37.46
N ASP A 143 10.14 -27.00 36.42
CA ASP A 143 10.24 -25.69 35.74
C ASP A 143 9.86 -25.72 34.26
N SER A 144 8.93 -26.59 33.85
CA SER A 144 8.44 -26.58 32.48
C SER A 144 7.47 -25.41 32.27
N THR A 145 7.97 -24.31 31.70
CA THR A 145 7.09 -23.35 30.99
C THR A 145 6.23 -24.14 29.99
N PRO A 146 4.93 -23.82 29.83
CA PRO A 146 4.05 -24.57 28.93
C PRO A 146 4.53 -24.40 27.48
N LYS A 147 5.38 -25.32 27.02
CA LYS A 147 5.83 -25.44 25.63
C LYS A 147 4.68 -25.99 24.78
N SER A 148 4.86 -25.96 23.45
CA SER A 148 3.75 -26.13 22.50
C SER A 148 3.01 -27.46 22.67
N ILE A 149 1.78 -27.41 23.21
CA ILE A 149 0.91 -28.58 23.33
C ILE A 149 0.57 -29.09 21.94
N THR A 150 0.95 -30.33 21.63
CA THR A 150 0.56 -31.00 20.39
C THR A 150 -0.78 -31.71 20.58
N TYR A 151 -1.53 -31.92 19.49
CA TYR A 151 -2.80 -32.67 19.56
C TYR A 151 -2.65 -34.06 20.19
N LYS A 152 -1.51 -34.73 19.99
CA LYS A 152 -1.20 -36.03 20.60
C LYS A 152 -1.11 -35.94 22.13
N THR A 153 -0.44 -34.91 22.66
CA THR A 153 -0.39 -34.68 24.12
C THR A 153 -1.75 -34.35 24.72
N ILE A 154 -2.60 -33.61 23.99
CA ILE A 154 -3.97 -33.29 24.44
C ILE A 154 -4.78 -34.58 24.58
N LYS A 155 -4.70 -35.46 23.57
CA LYS A 155 -5.44 -36.72 23.53
C LYS A 155 -5.10 -37.69 24.67
N GLU A 156 -3.87 -37.66 25.16
CA GLU A 156 -3.45 -38.54 26.25
C GLU A 156 -3.64 -37.92 27.64
N ALA A 157 -3.48 -36.60 27.75
CA ALA A 157 -3.58 -35.89 29.03
C ALA A 157 -5.01 -35.60 29.45
N TYR A 158 -5.91 -35.39 28.49
CA TYR A 158 -7.26 -34.90 28.73
C TYR A 158 -8.32 -35.78 28.07
N ASP A 159 -9.51 -35.76 28.67
CA ASP A 159 -10.68 -36.39 28.09
C ASP A 159 -11.13 -35.65 26.82
N LEU A 160 -11.07 -36.36 25.69
CA LEU A 160 -11.47 -35.82 24.39
C LEU A 160 -12.97 -35.53 24.32
N ASP A 161 -13.80 -36.33 24.99
CA ASP A 161 -15.26 -36.14 24.98
C ASP A 161 -15.62 -34.85 25.73
N TYR A 162 -14.89 -34.55 26.81
CA TYR A 162 -15.01 -33.27 27.50
C TYR A 162 -14.52 -32.10 26.64
N ILE A 163 -13.40 -32.25 25.93
CA ILE A 163 -12.90 -31.20 25.03
C ILE A 163 -13.90 -30.92 23.91
N ASP A 164 -14.41 -31.96 23.25
CA ASP A 164 -15.29 -31.82 22.10
C ASP A 164 -16.72 -31.43 22.50
N GLY A 165 -17.22 -31.92 23.63
CA GLY A 165 -18.57 -31.65 24.12
C GLY A 165 -18.73 -30.37 24.93
N VAL A 166 -17.69 -29.96 25.66
CA VAL A 166 -17.75 -28.79 26.56
C VAL A 166 -16.78 -27.70 26.12
N ILE A 167 -15.49 -27.98 25.94
CA ILE A 167 -14.52 -26.91 25.68
C ILE A 167 -14.74 -26.23 24.32
N LYS A 168 -14.87 -27.01 23.24
CA LYS A 168 -15.03 -26.46 21.88
C LYS A 168 -16.31 -25.62 21.74
N PRO A 169 -17.51 -26.07 22.16
CA PRO A 169 -18.71 -25.26 22.05
C PRO A 169 -18.68 -24.03 22.96
N GLY A 170 -18.06 -24.15 24.14
CA GLY A 170 -17.86 -23.04 25.05
C GLY A 170 -16.98 -21.95 24.43
N LEU A 171 -15.87 -22.36 23.81
CA LEU A 171 -14.97 -21.48 23.08
C LEU A 171 -15.66 -20.81 21.88
N GLU A 172 -16.48 -21.55 21.12
CA GLU A 172 -17.30 -20.97 20.04
C GLU A 172 -18.23 -19.88 20.58
N TYR A 173 -18.93 -20.14 21.69
CA TYR A 173 -19.81 -19.16 22.33
C TYR A 173 -19.02 -17.92 22.77
N ASP A 174 -17.93 -18.09 23.51
CA ASP A 174 -17.13 -16.98 24.05
C ASP A 174 -16.59 -16.10 22.91
N ILE A 175 -16.08 -16.70 21.83
CA ILE A 175 -15.61 -15.96 20.66
C ILE A 175 -16.74 -15.12 20.07
N ASN A 176 -17.92 -15.70 19.87
CA ASN A 176 -19.05 -14.98 19.28
C ASN A 176 -19.56 -13.87 20.19
N TYR A 177 -19.65 -14.14 21.49
CA TYR A 177 -20.10 -13.17 22.48
C TYR A 177 -19.16 -11.97 22.55
N HIS A 178 -17.85 -12.18 22.71
CA HIS A 178 -16.91 -11.10 22.94
C HIS A 178 -16.45 -10.38 21.67
N PHE A 179 -16.21 -11.09 20.56
CA PHE A 179 -15.66 -10.45 19.34
C PHE A 179 -16.72 -9.88 18.41
N TYR A 180 -17.95 -10.43 18.43
CA TYR A 180 -19.01 -10.01 17.51
C TYR A 180 -20.18 -9.35 18.25
N LEU A 181 -20.82 -10.03 19.20
CA LEU A 181 -22.02 -9.50 19.87
C LEU A 181 -21.70 -8.29 20.76
N LYS A 182 -20.65 -8.36 21.59
CA LYS A 182 -20.21 -7.24 22.44
C LYS A 182 -19.78 -6.04 21.59
N HIS A 183 -19.11 -6.29 20.47
CA HIS A 183 -18.76 -5.24 19.52
C HIS A 183 -19.99 -4.57 18.92
N LEU A 184 -21.01 -5.35 18.53
CA LEU A 184 -22.28 -4.84 18.03
C LEU A 184 -23.01 -4.00 19.09
N ARG A 185 -23.13 -4.53 20.32
CA ARG A 185 -23.69 -3.82 21.47
C ARG A 185 -23.01 -2.48 21.72
N LEU A 186 -21.68 -2.45 21.67
CA LEU A 186 -20.90 -1.24 21.89
C LEU A 186 -21.13 -0.20 20.79
N ILE A 187 -21.27 -0.63 19.53
CA ILE A 187 -21.64 0.29 18.44
C ILE A 187 -23.03 0.88 18.69
N VAL A 188 -24.02 0.03 18.95
CA VAL A 188 -25.42 0.45 19.09
C VAL A 188 -25.64 1.32 20.32
N ASN A 189 -25.11 0.93 21.49
CA ASN A 189 -25.44 1.59 22.75
C ASN A 189 -24.49 2.72 23.16
N GLU A 190 -23.21 2.67 22.76
CA GLU A 190 -22.20 3.63 23.26
C GLU A 190 -21.66 4.56 22.17
N LYS A 191 -21.38 4.05 20.96
CA LYS A 191 -20.71 4.84 19.91
C LYS A 191 -21.66 5.59 18.99
N GLY A 192 -22.78 4.99 18.61
CA GLY A 192 -23.65 5.52 17.57
C GLY A 192 -23.09 5.36 16.15
N PRO A 193 -23.69 6.06 15.15
CA PRO A 193 -23.22 6.04 13.77
C PRO A 193 -21.82 6.66 13.65
N TYR A 194 -21.04 6.19 12.67
CA TYR A 194 -19.72 6.76 12.43
C TYR A 194 -19.83 8.19 11.91
N GLU A 195 -19.19 9.14 12.60
CA GLU A 195 -19.10 10.53 12.16
C GLU A 195 -18.02 10.70 11.08
N VAL A 196 -18.43 11.02 9.86
CA VAL A 196 -17.53 11.33 8.75
C VAL A 196 -16.96 12.73 8.96
N LYS A 197 -15.66 12.82 9.20
CA LYS A 197 -14.95 14.08 9.46
C LYS A 197 -13.99 14.40 8.33
N ILE A 198 -13.96 15.67 7.93
CA ILE A 198 -12.89 16.21 7.09
C ILE A 198 -11.64 16.37 7.96
N LYS A 199 -10.52 15.83 7.50
CA LYS A 199 -9.21 16.00 8.09
C LYS A 199 -8.26 16.61 7.08
N GLU A 200 -7.20 17.23 7.57
CA GLU A 200 -6.16 17.81 6.72
C GLU A 200 -4.85 17.05 6.86
N VAL A 201 -4.15 16.85 5.74
CA VAL A 201 -2.79 16.32 5.74
C VAL A 201 -1.81 17.48 5.95
N SER A 202 -1.14 17.49 7.10
CA SER A 202 -0.14 18.51 7.45
C SER A 202 1.24 18.27 6.85
N SER A 203 1.50 17.07 6.29
CA SER A 203 2.80 16.70 5.71
C SER A 203 3.10 17.40 4.38
N ALA A 204 2.10 18.07 3.80
CA ALA A 204 2.22 18.78 2.55
C ALA A 204 2.52 20.27 2.79
N PRO A 205 3.13 20.97 1.82
CA PRO A 205 3.38 22.42 1.95
C PRO A 205 2.11 23.27 2.08
N ILE A 206 0.98 22.72 1.64
CA ILE A 206 -0.36 23.29 1.72
C ILE A 206 -1.23 22.20 2.35
N PRO A 207 -2.12 22.51 3.30
CA PRO A 207 -2.99 21.50 3.90
C PRO A 207 -3.91 20.88 2.83
N PHE A 208 -3.96 19.54 2.77
CA PHE A 208 -4.87 18.81 1.89
C PHE A 208 -6.06 18.28 2.67
N PRO A 209 -7.27 18.82 2.47
CA PRO A 209 -8.45 18.30 3.12
C PRO A 209 -8.87 16.98 2.46
N TYR A 210 -9.23 16.00 3.27
CA TYR A 210 -9.70 14.69 2.84
C TYR A 210 -10.73 14.13 3.82
N LEU A 211 -11.60 13.25 3.33
CA LEU A 211 -12.59 12.59 4.19
C LEU A 211 -11.96 11.41 4.92
N LYS A 212 -12.07 11.43 6.26
CA LYS A 212 -11.71 10.28 7.07
C LYS A 212 -12.90 9.32 7.13
N LEU A 213 -12.76 8.20 6.43
CA LEU A 213 -13.71 7.09 6.43
C LEU A 213 -13.27 5.98 7.39
N PRO A 214 -14.20 5.13 7.88
CA PRO A 214 -13.86 4.02 8.77
C PRO A 214 -13.12 2.89 8.05
N PHE A 215 -13.26 2.83 6.72
CA PHE A 215 -12.53 1.90 5.86
C PHE A 215 -11.37 2.60 5.14
N PRO A 216 -10.22 1.94 4.98
CA PRO A 216 -9.09 2.52 4.26
C PRO A 216 -9.39 2.55 2.76
N ASP A 217 -9.54 3.74 2.19
CA ASP A 217 -9.54 3.94 0.75
C ASP A 217 -8.10 4.09 0.25
N SER A 218 -7.49 2.95 -0.08
CA SER A 218 -6.11 2.91 -0.57
C SER A 218 -5.93 3.66 -1.89
N THR A 219 -7.00 3.79 -2.69
CA THR A 219 -6.94 4.46 -3.99
C THR A 219 -6.92 5.98 -3.84
N LYS A 220 -7.87 6.55 -3.09
CA LYS A 220 -7.88 7.99 -2.79
C LYS A 220 -6.64 8.40 -1.98
N SER A 221 -6.24 7.60 -0.97
CA SER A 221 -5.03 7.88 -0.18
C SER A 221 -3.77 7.88 -1.05
N ARG A 222 -3.65 6.95 -2.01
CA ARG A 222 -2.53 6.93 -2.96
C ARG A 222 -2.54 8.15 -3.87
N GLN A 223 -3.71 8.57 -4.37
CA GLN A 223 -3.82 9.78 -5.20
C GLN A 223 -3.37 11.02 -4.43
N ILE A 224 -3.92 11.24 -3.24
CA ILE A 224 -3.51 12.34 -2.35
C ILE A 224 -1.99 12.29 -2.10
N SER A 225 -1.43 11.12 -1.82
CA SER A 225 0.01 10.97 -1.58
C SER A 225 0.85 11.32 -2.81
N MET A 226 0.38 10.94 -4.01
CA MET A 226 1.05 11.29 -5.27
C MET A 226 0.98 12.80 -5.53
N ASP A 227 -0.16 13.44 -5.25
CA ASP A 227 -0.33 14.87 -5.45
C ASP A 227 0.49 15.68 -4.46
N VAL A 228 0.56 15.26 -3.18
CA VAL A 228 1.48 15.84 -2.19
C VAL A 228 2.94 15.71 -2.66
N ALA A 229 3.34 14.54 -3.18
CA ALA A 229 4.69 14.35 -3.71
C ALA A 229 4.98 15.26 -4.91
N ARG A 230 4.01 15.43 -5.82
CA ARG A 230 4.12 16.37 -6.95
C ARG A 230 4.26 17.81 -6.47
N LEU A 231 3.48 18.23 -5.47
CA LEU A 231 3.58 19.57 -4.91
C LEU A 231 4.91 19.83 -4.24
N ILE A 232 5.36 18.93 -3.36
CA ILE A 232 6.69 19.05 -2.73
C ILE A 232 7.77 19.19 -3.80
N LYS A 233 7.69 18.39 -4.86
CA LYS A 233 8.62 18.48 -5.99
C LYS A 233 8.57 19.85 -6.69
N HIS A 234 7.39 20.36 -7.06
CA HIS A 234 7.27 21.67 -7.72
C HIS A 234 7.73 22.81 -6.82
N LEU A 235 7.43 22.75 -5.53
CA LEU A 235 7.92 23.72 -4.55
C LEU A 235 9.45 23.72 -4.47
N ARG A 236 10.08 22.55 -4.47
CA ARG A 236 11.55 22.44 -4.50
C ARG A 236 12.12 23.06 -5.78
N ILE A 237 11.49 22.79 -6.93
CA ILE A 237 11.89 23.38 -8.22
C ILE A 237 11.75 24.91 -8.18
N LEU A 238 10.60 25.43 -7.75
CA LEU A 238 10.34 26.86 -7.62
C LEU A 238 11.33 27.55 -6.66
N LYS A 239 11.67 26.92 -5.53
CA LYS A 239 12.65 27.46 -4.59
C LYS A 239 14.03 27.60 -5.21
N VAL A 240 14.49 26.60 -5.97
CA VAL A 240 15.77 26.68 -6.69
C VAL A 240 15.69 27.66 -7.86
N TRP A 241 14.59 27.66 -8.62
CA TRP A 241 14.41 28.57 -9.76
C TRP A 241 14.47 30.03 -9.31
N LYS A 242 13.83 30.37 -8.19
CA LYS A 242 13.79 31.72 -7.64
C LYS A 242 14.97 32.07 -6.72
N SER A 243 15.90 31.15 -6.46
CA SER A 243 17.04 31.46 -5.60
C SER A 243 18.05 32.37 -6.30
N ALA A 244 18.71 33.23 -5.53
CA ALA A 244 19.85 33.99 -6.04
C ALA A 244 21.09 33.09 -6.15
N VAL A 245 22.03 33.43 -7.06
CA VAL A 245 23.32 32.75 -7.13
C VAL A 245 24.04 32.90 -5.80
N GLY A 246 24.24 31.78 -5.08
CA GLY A 246 24.91 31.79 -3.79
C GLY A 246 23.99 31.75 -2.57
N ASP A 247 22.68 31.67 -2.73
CA ASP A 247 21.76 31.60 -1.59
C ASP A 247 21.90 30.26 -0.83
N GLU A 248 22.36 30.33 0.42
CA GLU A 248 22.50 29.19 1.34
C GLU A 248 21.16 28.73 1.93
N LYS A 249 20.08 29.51 1.75
CA LYS A 249 18.76 29.20 2.31
C LYS A 249 17.99 28.13 1.53
N VAL A 250 18.56 27.62 0.43
CA VAL A 250 17.94 26.56 -0.38
C VAL A 250 18.23 25.20 0.28
N PRO A 251 17.21 24.39 0.62
CA PRO A 251 17.39 23.12 1.32
C PRO A 251 17.97 21.99 0.44
N GLU A 252 18.36 22.30 -0.79
CA GLU A 252 18.86 21.34 -1.79
C GLU A 252 20.39 21.31 -1.81
N ASN A 253 20.96 20.14 -2.11
CA ASN A 253 22.41 19.99 -2.23
C ASN A 253 22.92 20.84 -3.40
N LYS A 254 23.74 21.83 -3.07
CA LYS A 254 24.46 22.68 -4.03
C LYS A 254 25.74 21.98 -4.49
N TYR A 255 26.00 22.02 -5.79
CA TYR A 255 27.21 21.51 -6.40
C TYR A 255 28.25 22.62 -6.66
N PRO A 256 29.53 22.28 -6.88
CA PRO A 256 30.60 23.27 -7.12
C PRO A 256 30.36 24.15 -8.35
N ASP A 257 29.62 23.66 -9.34
CA ASP A 257 29.22 24.38 -10.54
C ASP A 257 28.09 25.41 -10.30
N GLY A 258 27.56 25.49 -9.06
CA GLY A 258 26.45 26.37 -8.70
C GLY A 258 25.07 25.79 -9.03
N SER A 259 24.99 24.53 -9.49
CA SER A 259 23.73 23.83 -9.70
C SER A 259 23.19 23.19 -8.42
N TYR A 260 21.90 22.85 -8.42
CA TYR A 260 21.23 22.15 -7.33
C TYR A 260 20.66 20.82 -7.82
N GLY A 261 20.82 19.76 -7.02
CA GLY A 261 20.32 18.43 -7.34
C GLY A 261 18.87 18.23 -6.94
N VAL A 262 17.93 18.41 -7.88
CA VAL A 262 16.50 18.20 -7.63
C VAL A 262 16.01 16.98 -8.41
N LYS A 263 15.80 15.86 -7.70
CA LYS A 263 15.29 14.62 -8.30
C LYS A 263 13.92 14.83 -8.94
N GLY A 264 13.77 14.33 -10.16
CA GLY A 264 12.62 14.46 -11.03
C GLY A 264 12.52 15.80 -11.77
N SER A 265 13.45 16.74 -11.57
CA SER A 265 13.43 18.03 -12.29
C SER A 265 13.60 17.88 -13.80
N LYS A 266 14.03 16.69 -14.29
CA LYS A 266 14.48 16.47 -15.67
C LYS A 266 15.61 17.44 -16.09
N GLY A 267 16.35 17.96 -15.11
CA GLY A 267 17.50 18.82 -15.33
C GLY A 267 18.67 18.08 -15.99
N PHE A 268 19.80 18.78 -16.09
CA PHE A 268 20.99 18.27 -16.75
C PHE A 268 21.64 17.12 -15.95
N TYR A 269 22.31 16.21 -16.66
CA TYR A 269 23.06 15.06 -16.10
C TYR A 269 22.22 13.97 -15.41
N LEU A 270 22.89 12.85 -15.09
CA LEU A 270 22.34 11.71 -14.34
C LEU A 270 21.83 12.06 -12.94
N THR A 271 22.24 13.20 -12.39
CA THR A 271 21.83 13.68 -11.06
C THR A 271 20.70 14.70 -11.10
N GLU A 272 20.13 14.98 -12.29
CA GLU A 272 19.04 15.94 -12.51
C GLU A 272 19.32 17.30 -11.86
N ARG A 273 20.37 17.94 -12.36
CA ARG A 273 20.87 19.22 -11.89
C ARG A 273 20.11 20.37 -12.55
N MET A 274 19.72 21.33 -11.75
CA MET A 274 19.05 22.55 -12.20
C MET A 274 19.80 23.78 -11.70
N PHE A 275 19.82 24.83 -12.51
CA PHE A 275 20.38 26.12 -12.15
C PHE A 275 19.28 27.12 -11.77
N PRO A 276 19.58 28.17 -10.99
CA PRO A 276 18.62 29.23 -10.70
C PRO A 276 18.32 30.08 -11.94
N TYR A 277 17.18 30.79 -11.93
CA TYR A 277 16.76 31.70 -13.00
C TYR A 277 17.84 32.71 -13.38
N SER A 278 18.56 33.25 -12.39
CA SER A 278 19.65 34.21 -12.61
C SER A 278 20.78 33.67 -13.49
N TYR A 279 21.06 32.36 -13.44
CA TYR A 279 22.04 31.73 -14.30
C TYR A 279 21.56 31.74 -15.75
N TYR A 280 20.36 31.23 -16.01
CA TYR A 280 19.80 31.20 -17.37
C TYR A 280 19.62 32.60 -17.95
N LYS A 281 19.18 33.57 -17.13
CA LYS A 281 19.07 34.98 -17.52
C LYS A 281 20.39 35.56 -17.99
N LYS A 282 21.50 35.21 -17.34
CA LYS A 282 22.83 35.69 -17.73
C LYS A 282 23.26 35.09 -19.07
N TRP A 283 23.03 33.79 -19.27
CA TRP A 283 23.33 33.13 -20.54
C TRP A 283 22.48 33.66 -21.70
N ALA A 284 21.18 33.83 -21.51
CA ALA A 284 20.29 34.40 -22.52
C ALA A 284 20.70 35.82 -22.96
N LYS A 285 21.18 36.64 -22.02
CA LYS A 285 21.72 37.96 -22.36
C LYS A 285 22.96 37.85 -23.24
N TRP A 286 23.90 36.98 -22.87
CA TRP A 286 25.14 36.80 -23.63
C TRP A 286 24.90 36.24 -25.03
N GLU A 287 23.99 35.28 -25.18
CA GLU A 287 23.61 34.75 -26.50
C GLU A 287 22.94 35.83 -27.36
N GLY A 288 22.00 36.60 -26.79
CA GLY A 288 21.36 37.71 -27.52
C GLY A 288 22.34 38.82 -27.93
N GLU A 289 23.32 39.14 -27.08
CA GLU A 289 24.42 40.07 -27.41
C GLU A 289 25.33 39.51 -28.52
N TRP A 290 25.63 38.20 -28.47
CA TRP A 290 26.49 37.53 -29.46
C TRP A 290 25.82 37.41 -30.83
N GLU A 291 24.55 37.00 -30.89
CA GLU A 291 23.80 36.93 -32.15
C GLU A 291 23.68 38.30 -32.81
N SER A 292 23.41 39.35 -32.01
CA SER A 292 23.41 40.74 -32.48
C SER A 292 24.77 41.14 -33.06
N MET A 293 25.88 40.74 -32.42
CA MET A 293 27.23 41.00 -32.93
C MET A 293 27.51 40.28 -34.25
N ILE A 294 27.04 39.04 -34.41
CA ILE A 294 27.16 38.28 -35.67
C ILE A 294 26.34 38.92 -36.77
N GLU A 295 25.11 39.31 -36.49
CA GLU A 295 24.25 39.97 -37.47
C GLU A 295 24.86 41.27 -37.97
N GLU A 296 25.49 42.05 -37.08
CA GLU A 296 26.26 43.25 -37.45
C GLU A 296 27.48 42.91 -38.31
N TYR A 297 28.21 41.85 -37.97
CA TYR A 297 29.37 41.41 -38.75
C TYR A 297 28.97 40.92 -40.15
N GLU A 298 27.90 40.12 -40.25
CA GLU A 298 27.38 39.62 -41.52
C GLU A 298 26.83 40.75 -42.39
N ALA A 299 26.11 41.71 -41.80
CA ALA A 299 25.63 42.90 -42.50
C ALA A 299 26.81 43.73 -43.04
N ASN A 300 27.84 43.97 -42.23
CA ASN A 300 29.01 44.73 -42.65
C ASN A 300 29.85 43.98 -43.72
N SER A 301 29.87 42.65 -43.72
CA SER A 301 30.59 41.85 -44.72
C SER A 301 29.95 41.82 -46.11
N LYS A 302 28.64 42.12 -46.21
CA LYS A 302 27.87 42.07 -47.47
C LYS A 302 27.76 43.42 -48.18
N THR A 303 28.17 44.53 -47.55
CA THR A 303 28.03 45.89 -48.09
C THR A 303 29.39 46.57 -48.29
N THR A 304 29.85 46.67 -49.53
CA THR A 304 30.98 47.53 -49.96
C THR A 304 30.57 48.98 -50.22
N ALA A 305 29.31 49.34 -49.97
CA ALA A 305 28.80 50.70 -50.04
C ALA A 305 28.39 51.17 -48.64
N GLU A 306 28.66 52.44 -48.36
CA GLU A 306 28.57 53.20 -47.10
C GLU A 306 27.70 52.63 -45.95
N PRO A 307 28.14 52.79 -44.68
CA PRO A 307 27.48 52.24 -43.52
C PRO A 307 26.18 52.98 -43.24
N THR A 308 25.09 52.57 -43.89
CA THR A 308 23.75 52.86 -43.37
C THR A 308 23.54 51.96 -42.18
N ALA A 309 23.85 52.51 -41.01
CA ALA A 309 23.73 51.85 -39.72
C ALA A 309 22.25 51.50 -39.42
N THR A 310 21.76 50.39 -39.96
CA THR A 310 20.79 49.58 -39.22
C THR A 310 21.56 49.00 -38.04
N LYS A 311 21.69 49.79 -36.96
CA LYS A 311 22.10 49.29 -35.65
C LYS A 311 21.24 48.05 -35.39
N SER A 312 21.86 46.89 -35.34
CA SER A 312 21.15 45.71 -34.86
C SER A 312 20.68 46.07 -33.45
N ASN A 313 19.38 45.98 -33.19
CA ASN A 313 18.86 46.26 -31.86
C ASN A 313 19.25 45.07 -30.99
N SER A 314 20.45 45.09 -30.40
CA SER A 314 20.92 44.11 -29.42
C SER A 314 19.89 43.87 -28.32
N GLU A 315 19.19 44.93 -27.91
CA GLU A 315 18.08 44.86 -26.97
C GLU A 315 16.90 44.00 -27.45
N SER A 316 16.64 43.93 -28.76
CA SER A 316 15.58 43.09 -29.34
C SER A 316 15.95 41.61 -29.23
N ARG A 317 17.17 41.23 -29.63
CA ARG A 317 17.66 39.85 -29.54
C ARG A 317 17.75 39.36 -28.09
N VAL A 318 18.25 40.21 -27.19
CA VAL A 318 18.25 39.92 -25.76
C VAL A 318 16.82 39.73 -25.22
N LYS A 319 15.85 40.53 -25.67
CA LYS A 319 14.44 40.35 -25.27
C LYS A 319 13.86 39.03 -25.77
N GLU A 320 14.13 38.64 -27.01
CA GLU A 320 13.70 37.35 -27.57
C GLU A 320 14.24 36.18 -26.75
N TRP A 321 15.54 36.17 -26.44
CA TRP A 321 16.14 35.12 -25.60
C TRP A 321 15.58 35.09 -24.17
N LEU A 322 15.25 36.25 -23.60
CA LEU A 322 14.62 36.33 -22.28
C LEU A 322 13.15 35.89 -22.29
N GLU A 323 12.46 35.98 -23.42
CA GLU A 323 11.06 35.57 -23.56
C GLU A 323 10.88 34.08 -23.25
N PHE A 324 11.76 33.21 -23.76
CA PHE A 324 11.72 31.78 -23.46
C PHE A 324 11.86 31.47 -21.97
N ILE A 325 12.69 32.24 -21.24
CA ILE A 325 12.87 32.07 -19.80
C ILE A 325 11.61 32.55 -19.04
N ASN A 326 10.98 33.63 -19.52
CA ASN A 326 9.73 34.12 -18.93
C ASN A 326 8.58 33.13 -19.15
N ILE A 327 8.47 32.52 -20.34
CA ILE A 327 7.51 31.46 -20.63
C ILE A 327 7.69 30.28 -19.66
N ALA A 328 8.91 29.77 -19.51
CA ALA A 328 9.21 28.68 -18.59
C ALA A 328 8.88 29.02 -17.12
N THR A 329 9.09 30.28 -16.72
CA THR A 329 8.73 30.75 -15.38
C THR A 329 7.22 30.76 -15.18
N ASN A 330 6.46 31.25 -16.16
CA ASN A 330 5.00 31.30 -16.11
C ASN A 330 4.38 29.90 -16.10
N GLU A 331 4.93 28.95 -16.88
CA GLU A 331 4.50 27.55 -16.87
C GLU A 331 4.70 26.92 -15.49
N LEU A 332 5.88 27.10 -14.90
CA LEU A 332 6.21 26.56 -13.58
C LEU A 332 5.29 27.10 -12.48
N GLU A 333 4.96 28.39 -12.54
CA GLU A 333 4.02 29.03 -11.60
C GLU A 333 2.57 28.59 -11.84
N SER A 334 2.17 28.44 -13.10
CA SER A 334 0.85 27.95 -13.49
C SER A 334 0.60 26.52 -13.01
N GLU A 335 1.55 25.60 -13.23
CA GLU A 335 1.47 24.21 -12.75
C GLU A 335 1.34 24.14 -11.23
N TRP A 336 2.09 24.97 -10.51
CA TRP A 336 2.00 25.08 -9.05
C TRP A 336 0.63 25.60 -8.60
N GLN A 337 0.10 26.63 -9.26
CA GLN A 337 -1.23 27.18 -8.95
C GLN A 337 -2.35 26.18 -9.26
N GLN A 338 -2.29 25.48 -10.40
CA GLN A 338 -3.26 24.44 -10.76
C GLN A 338 -3.29 23.33 -9.71
N LEU A 339 -2.13 22.78 -9.34
CA LEU A 339 -2.04 21.73 -8.31
C LEU A 339 -2.57 22.21 -6.95
N ARG A 340 -2.37 23.49 -6.62
CA ARG A 340 -2.92 24.10 -5.41
C ARG A 340 -4.45 24.19 -5.48
N MET A 341 -5.02 24.62 -6.60
CA MET A 341 -6.46 24.87 -6.73
C MET A 341 -7.30 23.59 -6.84
N THR A 342 -6.76 22.52 -7.43
CA THR A 342 -7.47 21.23 -7.63
C THR A 342 -8.03 20.64 -6.34
N HIS A 343 -7.42 20.93 -5.18
CA HIS A 343 -7.81 20.32 -3.91
C HIS A 343 -8.41 21.31 -2.89
N VAL A 344 -8.67 22.55 -3.31
CA VAL A 344 -9.18 23.60 -2.43
C VAL A 344 -10.70 23.68 -2.44
N ASN A 345 -11.42 23.01 -3.36
CA ASN A 345 -12.88 23.12 -3.44
C ASN A 345 -13.56 22.50 -2.20
N PRO A 346 -13.95 23.30 -1.20
CA PRO A 346 -14.42 22.78 0.08
C PRO A 346 -15.88 22.32 -0.04
N ASP A 347 -16.61 22.82 -1.03
CA ASP A 347 -18.04 22.56 -1.20
C ASP A 347 -18.29 21.17 -1.77
N GLN A 348 -17.46 20.72 -2.72
CA GLN A 348 -17.51 19.33 -3.21
C GLN A 348 -17.21 18.33 -2.09
N LEU A 349 -16.20 18.62 -1.26
CA LEU A 349 -15.83 17.73 -0.15
C LEU A 349 -16.93 17.67 0.91
N LYS A 350 -17.62 18.78 1.18
CA LYS A 350 -18.80 18.83 2.08
C LYS A 350 -19.99 18.06 1.51
N GLN A 351 -20.23 18.13 0.20
CA GLN A 351 -21.27 17.33 -0.45
C GLN A 351 -20.98 15.84 -0.34
N GLU A 352 -19.73 15.42 -0.61
CA GLU A 352 -19.29 14.04 -0.39
C GLU A 352 -19.43 13.63 1.08
N GLN A 353 -19.05 14.50 2.02
CA GLN A 353 -19.20 14.26 3.45
C GLN A 353 -20.65 13.95 3.82
N ALA A 354 -21.59 14.78 3.36
CA ALA A 354 -23.01 14.60 3.64
C ALA A 354 -23.54 13.28 3.06
N ALA A 355 -23.14 12.93 1.83
CA ALA A 355 -23.52 11.66 1.21
C ALA A 355 -22.99 10.45 1.99
N TYR A 356 -21.72 10.46 2.39
CA TYR A 356 -21.15 9.39 3.22
C TYR A 356 -21.77 9.35 4.62
N GLN A 357 -22.10 10.50 5.21
CA GLN A 357 -22.75 10.55 6.52
C GLN A 357 -24.13 9.88 6.47
N GLN A 358 -24.92 10.14 5.43
CA GLN A 358 -26.20 9.46 5.22
C GLN A 358 -26.02 7.94 5.09
N GLN A 359 -25.03 7.48 4.30
CA GLN A 359 -24.72 6.06 4.19
C GLN A 359 -24.33 5.43 5.55
N MET A 360 -23.56 6.15 6.37
CA MET A 360 -23.18 5.66 7.71
C MET A 360 -24.39 5.60 8.66
N MET A 361 -25.35 6.52 8.52
CA MET A 361 -26.60 6.48 9.29
C MET A 361 -27.46 5.28 8.88
N TYR A 362 -27.69 5.06 7.59
CA TYR A 362 -28.44 3.89 7.12
C TYR A 362 -27.81 2.56 7.55
N HIS A 363 -26.48 2.46 7.47
CA HIS A 363 -25.77 1.28 7.96
C HIS A 363 -25.90 1.12 9.47
N TYR A 364 -25.93 2.22 10.24
CA TYR A 364 -26.16 2.15 11.68
C TYR A 364 -27.57 1.67 12.00
N ASP A 365 -28.59 2.16 11.31
CA ASP A 365 -29.98 1.74 11.51
C ASP A 365 -30.15 0.23 11.23
N ASP A 366 -29.58 -0.29 10.15
CA ASP A 366 -29.52 -1.74 9.86
C ASP A 366 -28.83 -2.53 10.99
N MET A 367 -27.76 -1.99 11.58
CA MET A 367 -27.07 -2.62 12.70
C MET A 367 -27.90 -2.61 13.98
N VAL A 368 -28.70 -1.57 14.22
CA VAL A 368 -29.65 -1.48 15.34
C VAL A 368 -30.76 -2.52 15.18
N GLU A 369 -31.36 -2.62 13.99
CA GLU A 369 -32.39 -3.62 13.69
C GLU A 369 -31.86 -5.04 13.89
N LYS A 370 -30.68 -5.35 13.35
CA LYS A 370 -30.01 -6.63 13.54
C LYS A 370 -29.74 -6.92 15.02
N TYR A 371 -29.23 -5.94 15.76
CA TYR A 371 -28.95 -6.11 17.19
C TYR A 371 -30.23 -6.43 17.98
N ASN A 372 -31.31 -5.67 17.75
CA ASN A 372 -32.59 -5.90 18.42
C ASN A 372 -33.15 -7.29 18.09
N SER A 373 -33.12 -7.70 16.82
CA SER A 373 -33.54 -9.04 16.41
C SER A 373 -32.69 -10.15 17.06
N ILE A 374 -31.37 -9.97 17.13
CA ILE A 374 -30.46 -10.91 17.81
C ILE A 374 -30.81 -11.03 19.30
N VAL A 375 -30.99 -9.90 19.99
CA VAL A 375 -31.33 -9.86 21.42
C VAL A 375 -32.67 -10.54 21.68
N ASP A 376 -33.69 -10.23 20.88
CA ASP A 376 -35.00 -10.87 20.95
C ASP A 376 -34.91 -12.38 20.78
N GLN A 377 -34.14 -12.86 19.80
CA GLN A 377 -33.96 -14.28 19.57
C GLN A 377 -33.18 -14.94 20.70
N ILE A 378 -32.15 -14.30 21.26
CA ILE A 378 -31.41 -14.79 22.43
C ILE A 378 -32.36 -14.96 23.63
N HIS A 379 -33.23 -13.99 23.88
CA HIS A 379 -34.21 -14.05 24.98
C HIS A 379 -35.29 -15.11 24.74
N ARG A 380 -35.91 -15.14 23.55
CA ARG A 380 -36.97 -16.11 23.22
C ARG A 380 -36.47 -17.54 23.23
N GLN A 381 -35.25 -17.76 22.74
CA GLN A 381 -34.67 -19.10 22.62
C GLN A 381 -33.86 -19.48 23.87
N GLN A 382 -33.67 -18.57 24.83
CA GLN A 382 -32.86 -18.76 26.03
C GLN A 382 -31.49 -19.32 25.66
N ILE A 383 -30.70 -18.52 24.92
CA ILE A 383 -29.36 -18.91 24.49
C ILE A 383 -28.32 -18.42 25.48
N TRP A 384 -27.55 -19.39 25.98
CA TRP A 384 -26.45 -19.26 26.92
C TRP A 384 -25.35 -20.22 26.49
N LYS A 385 -24.22 -20.17 27.21
CA LYS A 385 -23.11 -21.10 26.98
C LYS A 385 -23.62 -22.54 27.11
N HIS A 386 -23.33 -23.39 26.13
CA HIS A 386 -23.83 -24.78 26.03
C HIS A 386 -25.33 -24.97 25.79
N SER A 387 -26.06 -23.92 25.41
CA SER A 387 -27.50 -24.01 25.13
C SER A 387 -27.86 -25.02 24.03
N GLU A 388 -26.92 -25.38 23.16
CA GLU A 388 -27.11 -26.41 22.14
C GLU A 388 -27.44 -27.80 22.66
N LEU A 389 -27.03 -28.12 23.90
CA LEU A 389 -27.29 -29.41 24.53
C LEU A 389 -28.76 -29.53 24.96
N VAL A 390 -29.37 -28.40 25.33
CA VAL A 390 -30.69 -28.33 25.95
C VAL A 390 -31.77 -27.92 24.94
N ASN A 391 -31.41 -27.05 23.99
CA ASN A 391 -32.39 -26.38 23.13
C ASN A 391 -32.74 -27.19 21.88
N ARG A 392 -33.61 -28.20 22.01
CA ARG A 392 -34.04 -29.06 20.88
C ARG A 392 -35.20 -28.49 20.05
N LYS A 393 -35.84 -27.40 20.50
CA LYS A 393 -37.03 -26.81 19.87
C LYS A 393 -36.70 -26.08 18.57
N ASN A 394 -35.56 -25.36 18.53
CA ASN A 394 -35.11 -24.64 17.34
C ASN A 394 -33.86 -25.30 16.77
N ARG A 395 -34.02 -25.86 15.57
CA ARG A 395 -33.00 -26.70 14.94
C ARG A 395 -32.20 -25.93 13.90
N VAL A 396 -30.91 -26.27 13.80
CA VAL A 396 -30.03 -25.77 12.74
C VAL A 396 -30.45 -26.39 11.40
N GLN A 397 -30.67 -25.53 10.40
CA GLN A 397 -31.07 -25.93 9.05
C GLN A 397 -29.91 -25.86 8.03
N ARG A 398 -28.82 -25.13 8.36
CA ARG A 398 -27.71 -24.90 7.43
C ARG A 398 -26.85 -26.16 7.27
N SER A 399 -26.73 -26.61 6.04
CA SER A 399 -25.88 -27.75 5.66
C SER A 399 -24.43 -27.32 5.39
N LEU A 400 -23.50 -28.27 5.41
CA LEU A 400 -22.09 -28.01 5.05
C LEU A 400 -21.93 -27.43 3.64
N LEU A 401 -22.80 -27.80 2.70
CA LEU A 401 -22.82 -27.24 1.34
C LEU A 401 -23.13 -25.74 1.34
N SER A 402 -24.09 -25.29 2.16
CA SER A 402 -24.44 -23.87 2.26
C SER A 402 -23.27 -22.98 2.72
N TYR A 403 -22.37 -23.52 3.56
CA TYR A 403 -21.15 -22.82 3.96
C TYR A 403 -20.16 -22.66 2.81
N LEU A 404 -20.01 -23.69 1.97
CA LEU A 404 -19.10 -23.66 0.81
C LEU A 404 -19.60 -22.70 -0.27
N GLU A 405 -20.90 -22.70 -0.55
CA GLU A 405 -21.52 -21.79 -1.51
C GLU A 405 -21.33 -20.32 -1.08
N ARG A 406 -21.51 -20.03 0.21
CA ARG A 406 -21.27 -18.69 0.76
C ARG A 406 -19.82 -18.27 0.63
N ASP A 407 -18.87 -19.14 0.96
CA ASP A 407 -17.44 -18.86 0.85
C ASP A 407 -16.99 -18.67 -0.61
N ASP A 408 -17.67 -19.31 -1.56
CA ASP A 408 -17.33 -19.23 -2.97
C ASP A 408 -17.65 -17.86 -3.58
N ASN A 409 -18.68 -17.20 -3.07
CA ASN A 409 -19.06 -15.84 -3.44
C ASN A 409 -18.11 -14.76 -2.89
N VAL A 410 -17.12 -15.15 -2.06
CA VAL A 410 -16.22 -14.26 -1.34
C VAL A 410 -14.77 -14.46 -1.82
N PRO A 411 -13.95 -13.39 -1.93
CA PRO A 411 -12.55 -13.52 -2.33
C PRO A 411 -11.76 -14.45 -1.39
N PRO A 412 -10.76 -15.22 -1.88
CA PRO A 412 -10.04 -16.24 -1.10
C PRO A 412 -9.41 -15.72 0.19
N SER A 413 -8.95 -14.48 0.19
CA SER A 413 -8.39 -13.81 1.37
C SER A 413 -9.41 -13.62 2.49
N LYS A 414 -10.71 -13.59 2.19
CA LYS A 414 -11.82 -13.39 3.12
C LYS A 414 -12.62 -14.67 3.42
N ARG A 415 -12.37 -15.78 2.72
CA ARG A 415 -12.99 -17.08 3.00
C ARG A 415 -12.75 -17.51 4.45
N GLN A 416 -13.79 -18.02 5.08
CA GLN A 416 -13.80 -18.45 6.49
C GLN A 416 -13.61 -19.96 6.62
N GLY A 417 -13.95 -20.73 5.60
CA GLY A 417 -13.91 -22.18 5.62
C GLY A 417 -15.18 -22.82 6.15
N LEU A 418 -15.11 -24.14 6.28
CA LEU A 418 -16.20 -25.00 6.73
C LEU A 418 -16.17 -25.15 8.26
N PRO A 419 -17.31 -25.24 8.97
CA PRO A 419 -17.32 -25.75 10.33
C PRO A 419 -16.83 -27.22 10.40
N GLU A 420 -16.28 -27.61 11.54
CA GLU A 420 -15.69 -28.94 11.78
C GLU A 420 -16.75 -30.04 11.62
N ASN A 421 -17.93 -29.81 12.20
CA ASN A 421 -19.06 -30.75 12.18
C ASN A 421 -20.32 -30.10 11.58
N GLY A 422 -21.06 -30.87 10.78
CA GLY A 422 -22.39 -30.51 10.34
C GLY A 422 -23.39 -30.69 11.48
N ARG A 423 -24.02 -29.61 11.92
CA ARG A 423 -24.91 -29.60 13.11
C ARG A 423 -26.40 -29.63 12.77
N ILE A 424 -26.75 -30.13 11.58
CA ILE A 424 -28.15 -30.13 11.12
C ILE A 424 -29.01 -30.87 12.17
N GLN A 425 -30.16 -30.29 12.50
CA GLN A 425 -31.11 -30.81 13.51
C GLN A 425 -30.70 -30.68 14.99
N LEU A 426 -29.50 -30.21 15.30
CA LEU A 426 -29.11 -29.86 16.67
C LEU A 426 -29.66 -28.49 17.08
N GLY A 427 -29.61 -28.19 18.38
CA GLY A 427 -29.97 -26.86 18.89
C GLY A 427 -29.09 -25.75 18.32
N LYS A 428 -29.71 -24.60 18.05
CA LYS A 428 -29.02 -23.39 17.58
C LYS A 428 -28.06 -22.85 18.65
N THR A 429 -26.87 -22.42 18.23
CA THR A 429 -25.94 -21.65 19.07
C THR A 429 -26.10 -20.15 18.87
N LEU A 430 -25.39 -19.37 19.68
CA LEU A 430 -25.20 -17.94 19.43
C LEU A 430 -24.65 -17.69 18.00
N ALA A 431 -23.72 -18.52 17.51
CA ALA A 431 -23.19 -18.40 16.17
C ALA A 431 -24.30 -18.53 15.09
N ASP A 432 -25.24 -19.46 15.30
CA ASP A 432 -26.38 -19.65 14.40
C ASP A 432 -27.30 -18.43 14.38
N ILE A 433 -27.62 -17.86 15.54
CA ILE A 433 -28.42 -16.63 15.62
C ILE A 433 -27.74 -15.47 14.92
N LEU A 434 -26.46 -15.25 15.19
CA LEU A 434 -25.71 -14.17 14.54
C LEU A 434 -25.74 -14.35 13.02
N ALA A 435 -25.56 -15.59 12.56
CA ALA A 435 -25.56 -15.89 11.14
C ALA A 435 -26.95 -15.79 10.49
N ASP A 436 -28.03 -16.10 11.22
CA ASP A 436 -29.44 -15.97 10.78
C ASP A 436 -29.86 -14.51 10.63
N ASN A 437 -29.28 -13.60 11.42
CA ASN A 437 -29.45 -12.15 11.26
C ASN A 437 -28.40 -11.52 10.33
N GLU A 438 -27.78 -12.33 9.46
CA GLU A 438 -26.75 -11.93 8.49
C GLU A 438 -25.54 -11.20 9.09
N TYR A 439 -25.30 -11.35 10.38
CA TYR A 439 -24.18 -10.75 11.08
C TYR A 439 -22.94 -11.66 11.07
N HIS A 440 -21.81 -11.11 11.50
CA HIS A 440 -20.56 -11.85 11.58
C HIS A 440 -20.65 -12.88 12.70
N SER A 441 -20.32 -14.12 12.36
CA SER A 441 -20.36 -15.28 13.26
C SER A 441 -19.12 -16.14 13.05
N PHE A 442 -18.69 -16.84 14.07
CA PHE A 442 -17.65 -17.86 14.01
C PHE A 442 -18.23 -19.21 14.41
N LYS A 443 -17.88 -20.26 13.67
CA LYS A 443 -18.12 -21.64 14.07
C LYS A 443 -16.82 -22.40 14.20
N MET A 444 -16.77 -23.34 15.15
CA MET A 444 -15.59 -24.16 15.35
C MET A 444 -15.19 -24.85 14.04
N GLY A 445 -13.90 -24.76 13.69
CA GLY A 445 -13.36 -25.28 12.43
C GLY A 445 -13.25 -24.26 11.29
N GLN A 446 -13.82 -23.07 11.44
CA GLN A 446 -13.53 -21.95 10.55
C GLN A 446 -12.18 -21.30 10.89
N LYS A 447 -11.59 -20.59 9.93
CA LYS A 447 -10.35 -19.85 10.11
C LYS A 447 -10.59 -18.59 10.94
N PHE A 448 -10.09 -18.60 12.18
CA PHE A 448 -10.10 -17.42 13.04
C PHE A 448 -8.82 -16.60 12.86
N LYS A 449 -8.93 -15.41 12.25
CA LYS A 449 -7.76 -14.58 11.89
C LYS A 449 -7.35 -13.55 12.96
N ARG A 450 -8.20 -13.31 13.97
CA ARG A 450 -7.92 -12.32 15.00
C ARG A 450 -7.02 -12.91 16.07
N GLU A 451 -6.18 -12.08 16.67
CA GLU A 451 -5.42 -12.48 17.85
C GLU A 451 -6.40 -12.70 19.01
N LEU A 452 -6.43 -13.93 19.51
CA LEU A 452 -7.15 -14.27 20.72
C LEU A 452 -6.43 -13.66 21.93
N ASN A 453 -6.94 -12.55 22.44
CA ASN A 453 -6.56 -11.97 23.73
C ASN A 453 -7.64 -12.29 24.77
N PHE A 454 -7.60 -13.48 25.37
CA PHE A 454 -8.63 -13.91 26.32
C PHE A 454 -8.54 -13.20 27.69
N LYS A 455 -7.51 -12.36 27.95
CA LYS A 455 -7.47 -11.51 29.16
C LYS A 455 -8.72 -10.62 29.30
N GLU A 456 -9.39 -10.28 28.21
CA GLU A 456 -10.66 -9.55 28.21
C GLU A 456 -11.90 -10.45 28.36
N MET A 457 -11.76 -11.76 28.18
CA MET A 457 -12.80 -12.78 28.37
C MET A 457 -12.85 -13.30 29.82
N ASP A 458 -11.72 -13.28 30.54
CA ASP A 458 -11.55 -13.91 31.87
C ASP A 458 -12.15 -13.16 33.06
N LYS A 459 -12.79 -11.99 32.89
CA LYS A 459 -13.45 -11.32 34.03
C LYS A 459 -14.61 -12.14 34.62
N PHE A 460 -15.05 -13.22 33.99
CA PHE A 460 -16.23 -13.99 34.39
C PHE A 460 -16.03 -15.53 34.44
N ILE A 461 -14.81 -16.04 34.33
CA ILE A 461 -14.55 -17.48 34.61
C ILE A 461 -14.59 -17.77 36.12
N ARG A 462 -14.70 -16.75 36.98
CA ARG A 462 -15.07 -16.93 38.38
C ARG A 462 -16.60 -17.07 38.50
N ILE A 463 -17.09 -18.31 38.38
CA ILE A 463 -18.26 -18.78 39.13
C ILE A 463 -17.71 -19.59 40.30
#